data_AF-A0A1G5ES48-F1
#
_entry.id   AF-A0A1G5ES48-F1
#
_cell.length_a   1.000
_cell.length_b   1.000
_cell.length_c   1.000
_cell.angle_alpha   90.00
_cell.angle_beta   90.00
_cell.angle_gamma   90.00
#
_symmetry.space_group_name_H-M   'P 1'
#
loop_
_entity.id
_entity.type
_entity.pdbx_description
1 polymer ?
#
loop_
_entity_poly.entity_id
_entity_poly.type
_entity_poly.pdbx_seq_one_letter_code
_entity_poly.pdbx_strand_id
1 'polypeptide(L)'
;MKSIVTQVTVSIAAVLMAGIVFADTPQLRDRQTGKYLGNLSANPYDPNSTSNPYGQYGSKYSPDSINNPHGKYGSPYSNDSATNPYATNPPAIVDPQ
;
A
#
# COMPACT_ATOMS: atom_id res chain seq x y z
N MET A 1 -24.30 -26.22 39.20
CA MET A 1 -23.70 -26.99 38.06
C MET A 1 -24.31 -26.61 36.71
N LYS A 2 -25.64 -26.67 36.54
CA LYS A 2 -26.32 -26.29 35.27
C LYS A 2 -26.03 -24.85 34.82
N SER A 3 -25.99 -23.88 35.74
CA SER A 3 -25.71 -22.47 35.47
C SER A 3 -24.26 -22.15 35.07
N ILE A 4 -23.29 -22.94 35.54
CA ILE A 4 -21.85 -22.77 35.22
C ILE A 4 -21.56 -23.30 33.82
N VAL A 5 -22.16 -24.44 33.44
CA VAL A 5 -22.02 -25.02 32.10
C VAL A 5 -22.60 -24.08 31.05
N THR A 6 -23.78 -23.49 31.28
CA THR A 6 -24.39 -22.53 30.33
C THR A 6 -23.53 -21.27 30.14
N GLN A 7 -22.96 -20.69 31.21
CA GLN A 7 -22.07 -19.53 31.09
C GLN A 7 -20.78 -19.85 30.31
N VAL A 8 -20.17 -21.01 30.58
CA VAL A 8 -18.96 -21.46 29.85
C VAL A 8 -19.25 -21.64 28.37
N THR A 9 -20.43 -22.17 28.02
CA THR A 9 -20.82 -22.39 26.61
C THR A 9 -21.09 -21.07 25.87
N VAL A 10 -21.75 -20.10 26.51
CA VAL A 10 -21.99 -18.76 25.95
C VAL A 10 -20.67 -17.99 25.75
N SER A 11 -19.71 -18.16 26.65
CA SER A 11 -18.40 -17.51 26.57
C SER A 11 -17.57 -18.01 25.38
N ILE A 12 -17.59 -19.33 25.12
CA ILE A 12 -16.84 -19.93 23.99
C ILE A 12 -17.42 -19.50 22.64
N ALA A 13 -18.75 -19.37 22.54
CA ALA A 13 -19.41 -18.87 21.33
C ALA A 13 -19.09 -17.40 21.04
N ALA A 14 -18.91 -16.57 22.07
CA ALA A 14 -18.57 -15.15 21.91
C ALA A 14 -17.12 -14.93 21.44
N VAL A 15 -16.19 -15.83 21.78
CA VAL A 15 -14.77 -15.74 21.36
C VAL A 15 -14.58 -16.09 19.88
N LEU A 16 -15.53 -16.83 19.26
CA LEU A 16 -15.47 -17.23 17.85
C LEU A 16 -15.86 -16.12 16.86
N MET A 17 -16.31 -14.95 17.33
CA MET A 17 -16.62 -13.77 16.48
C MET A 17 -15.52 -12.70 16.48
N ALA A 18 -14.28 -13.05 16.79
CA ALA A 18 -13.15 -12.18 16.47
C ALA A 18 -12.97 -12.13 14.94
N GLY A 19 -13.52 -11.09 14.30
CA GLY A 19 -13.40 -10.89 12.86
C GLY A 19 -11.94 -10.77 12.42
N ILE A 20 -11.58 -11.48 11.36
CA ILE A 20 -10.27 -11.33 10.71
C ILE A 20 -10.30 -9.98 9.98
N VAL A 21 -9.43 -9.04 10.38
CA VAL A 21 -9.28 -7.75 9.67
C VAL A 21 -8.21 -7.95 8.60
N PHE A 22 -8.61 -7.93 7.33
CA PHE A 22 -7.68 -7.82 6.22
C PHE A 22 -7.40 -6.34 6.00
N ALA A 23 -6.16 -5.91 6.15
CA ALA A 23 -5.73 -4.58 5.74
C ALA A 23 -5.30 -4.65 4.28
N ASP A 24 -5.80 -3.73 3.47
CA ASP A 24 -5.32 -3.59 2.11
C ASP A 24 -3.88 -3.06 2.10
N THR A 25 -3.17 -3.30 0.99
CA THR A 25 -1.78 -2.84 0.87
C THR A 25 -1.75 -1.32 0.71
N PRO A 26 -0.91 -0.59 1.48
CA PRO A 26 -0.76 0.85 1.30
C PRO A 26 -0.42 1.21 -0.15
N GLN A 27 -0.99 2.30 -0.64
CA GLN A 27 -0.85 2.75 -2.01
C GLN A 27 -0.05 4.04 -2.09
N LEU A 28 0.74 4.20 -3.15
CA LEU A 28 1.29 5.49 -3.54
C LEU A 28 0.31 6.22 -4.45
N ARG A 29 0.06 7.49 -4.15
CA ARG A 29 -0.79 8.37 -4.98
C ARG A 29 -0.16 9.74 -5.13
N ASP A 30 -0.32 10.33 -6.31
CA ASP A 30 0.01 11.74 -6.51
C ASP A 30 -0.93 12.58 -5.64
N ARG A 31 -0.37 13.47 -4.80
CA ARG A 31 -1.13 14.20 -3.77
C ARG A 31 -2.10 15.23 -4.36
N GLN A 32 -1.79 15.78 -5.53
CA GLN A 32 -2.61 16.81 -6.17
C GLN A 32 -3.69 16.21 -7.06
N THR A 33 -3.32 15.20 -7.85
CA THR A 33 -4.20 14.61 -8.87
C THR A 33 -4.91 13.34 -8.40
N GLY A 34 -4.45 12.73 -7.30
CA GLY A 34 -4.96 11.44 -6.81
C GLY A 34 -4.54 10.24 -7.67
N LYS A 35 -3.71 10.45 -8.70
CA LYS A 35 -3.26 9.41 -9.61
C LYS A 35 -2.61 8.27 -8.84
N TYR A 36 -3.04 7.04 -9.12
CA TYR A 36 -2.46 5.83 -8.56
C TYR A 36 -1.06 5.56 -9.13
N LEU A 37 -0.12 5.23 -8.23
CA LEU A 37 1.30 5.02 -8.51
C LEU A 37 1.81 3.66 -7.98
N GLY A 38 0.89 2.74 -7.68
CA GLY A 38 1.23 1.37 -7.26
C GLY A 38 1.01 1.10 -5.76
N ASN A 39 1.07 -0.18 -5.42
CA ASN A 39 1.05 -0.68 -4.06
C ASN A 39 2.47 -0.65 -3.49
N LEU A 40 2.63 -0.07 -2.30
CA LEU A 40 3.86 -0.12 -1.52
C LEU A 40 4.03 -1.54 -0.96
N SER A 41 4.50 -2.44 -1.80
CA SER A 41 4.64 -3.87 -1.54
C SER A 41 6.06 -4.33 -1.82
N ALA A 42 6.55 -5.26 -1.00
CA ALA A 42 7.84 -5.93 -1.23
C ALA A 42 7.74 -7.10 -2.22
N ASN A 43 6.52 -7.50 -2.64
CA ASN A 43 6.33 -8.61 -3.57
C ASN A 43 6.78 -8.22 -4.98
N PRO A 44 7.84 -8.81 -5.56
CA PRO A 44 8.34 -8.42 -6.87
C PRO A 44 7.52 -9.02 -8.03
N TYR A 45 6.58 -9.92 -7.76
CA TYR A 45 5.76 -10.59 -8.78
C TYR A 45 4.36 -10.00 -8.92
N ASP A 46 3.94 -9.18 -7.95
CA ASP A 46 2.65 -8.50 -8.01
C ASP A 46 2.69 -7.41 -9.11
N PRO A 47 1.74 -7.39 -10.07
CA PRO A 47 1.73 -6.43 -11.17
C PRO A 47 1.62 -4.97 -10.73
N ASN A 48 1.01 -4.72 -9.57
CA ASN A 48 0.77 -3.41 -8.99
C ASN A 48 1.87 -2.97 -8.01
N SER A 49 2.81 -3.85 -7.67
CA SER A 49 3.86 -3.58 -6.69
C SER A 49 4.92 -2.61 -7.18
N THR A 50 5.29 -1.65 -6.32
CA THR A 50 6.44 -0.77 -6.51
C THR A 50 7.78 -1.51 -6.48
N SER A 51 7.83 -2.74 -5.97
CA SER A 51 9.02 -3.58 -5.99
C SER A 51 9.09 -4.53 -7.20
N ASN A 52 8.10 -4.53 -8.10
CA ASN A 52 8.15 -5.32 -9.32
C ASN A 52 8.98 -4.60 -10.41
N PRO A 53 10.22 -5.03 -10.73
CA PRO A 53 11.10 -4.31 -11.66
C PRO A 53 10.64 -4.39 -13.13
N TYR A 54 9.70 -5.28 -13.43
CA TYR A 54 9.10 -5.45 -14.75
C TYR A 54 7.69 -4.85 -14.84
N GLY A 55 7.08 -4.50 -13.70
CA GLY A 55 5.73 -3.94 -13.61
C GLY A 55 5.68 -2.43 -13.86
N GLN A 56 4.49 -1.92 -14.15
CA GLN A 56 4.27 -0.50 -14.46
C GLN A 56 4.72 0.44 -13.32
N TYR A 57 4.56 0.03 -12.06
CA TYR A 57 4.79 0.92 -10.91
C TYR A 57 6.16 0.73 -10.23
N GLY A 58 6.86 -0.36 -10.54
CA GLY A 58 8.19 -0.64 -9.99
C GLY A 58 9.32 -0.61 -11.02
N SER A 59 9.03 -0.65 -12.32
CA SER A 59 10.08 -0.67 -13.35
C SER A 59 10.80 0.66 -13.48
N LYS A 60 12.13 0.61 -13.64
CA LYS A 60 12.97 1.80 -13.90
C LYS A 60 12.72 2.46 -15.27
N TYR A 61 11.90 1.86 -16.13
CA TYR A 61 11.61 2.36 -17.47
C TYR A 61 10.20 2.95 -17.60
N SER A 62 9.32 2.71 -16.62
CA SER A 62 7.95 3.19 -16.68
C SER A 62 7.86 4.67 -16.28
N PRO A 63 7.06 5.50 -16.97
CA PRO A 63 6.85 6.90 -16.59
C PRO A 63 6.13 7.06 -15.24
N ASP A 64 5.39 6.04 -14.82
CA ASP A 64 4.58 6.04 -13.61
C ASP A 64 5.30 5.48 -12.36
N SER A 65 6.51 4.97 -12.54
CA SER A 65 7.26 4.31 -11.49
C SER A 65 8.09 5.31 -10.68
N ILE A 66 8.05 5.15 -9.36
CA ILE A 66 8.94 5.86 -8.44
C ILE A 66 10.41 5.43 -8.57
N ASN A 67 10.68 4.30 -9.23
CA ASN A 67 12.02 3.77 -9.45
C ASN A 67 12.62 4.19 -10.80
N ASN A 68 11.91 4.98 -11.61
CA ASN A 68 12.45 5.51 -12.86
C ASN A 68 13.23 6.82 -12.59
N PRO A 69 14.58 6.81 -12.64
CA PRO A 69 15.40 7.99 -12.32
C PRO A 69 15.27 9.12 -13.35
N HIS A 70 14.64 8.85 -14.50
CA HIS A 70 14.35 9.84 -15.53
C HIS A 70 12.85 10.18 -15.59
N GLY A 71 12.02 9.50 -14.79
CA GLY A 71 10.56 9.66 -14.77
C GLY A 71 10.09 10.74 -13.80
N LYS A 72 8.84 11.17 -13.96
CA LYS A 72 8.21 12.23 -13.13
C LYS A 72 8.25 11.90 -11.63
N TYR A 73 8.00 10.65 -11.26
CA TYR A 73 7.85 10.23 -9.85
C TYR A 73 9.12 9.64 -9.23
N GLY A 74 10.18 9.41 -10.01
CA GLY A 74 11.44 8.80 -9.53
C GLY A 74 12.70 9.60 -9.82
N SER A 75 12.63 10.68 -10.61
CA SER A 75 13.76 11.55 -10.90
C SER A 75 14.17 12.40 -9.70
N PRO A 76 15.47 12.54 -9.40
CA PRO A 76 15.93 13.41 -8.30
C PRO A 76 15.70 14.90 -8.56
N TYR A 77 15.26 15.29 -9.77
CA TYR A 77 15.05 16.69 -10.17
C TYR A 77 13.57 17.08 -10.29
N SER A 78 12.64 16.13 -10.16
CA SER A 78 11.22 16.40 -10.32
C SER A 78 10.59 16.85 -9.00
N ASN A 79 9.69 17.84 -9.06
CA ASN A 79 8.90 18.28 -7.91
C ASN A 79 7.91 17.22 -7.42
N ASP A 80 7.57 16.25 -8.28
CA ASP A 80 6.61 15.18 -8.00
C ASP A 80 7.28 13.86 -7.60
N SER A 81 8.58 13.87 -7.33
CA SER A 81 9.37 12.67 -7.13
C SER A 81 9.41 12.20 -5.68
N ALA A 82 9.38 10.88 -5.49
CA ALA A 82 9.62 10.24 -4.19
C ALA A 82 11.10 10.28 -3.77
N THR A 83 12.03 10.46 -4.71
CA THR A 83 13.49 10.40 -4.47
C THR A 83 14.16 11.78 -4.43
N ASN A 84 13.42 12.86 -4.73
CA ASN A 84 13.93 14.22 -4.64
C ASN A 84 13.71 14.78 -3.22
N PRO A 85 14.77 15.07 -2.45
CA PRO A 85 14.63 15.62 -1.10
C PRO A 85 14.05 17.05 -1.05
N TYR A 86 13.99 17.72 -2.20
CA TYR A 86 13.40 19.05 -2.36
C TYR A 86 12.06 19.03 -3.10
N ALA A 87 11.44 17.84 -3.26
CA ALA A 87 10.14 17.71 -3.89
C ALA A 87 9.09 18.56 -3.18
N THR A 88 8.37 19.38 -3.95
CA THR A 88 7.27 20.22 -3.44
C THR A 88 5.92 19.50 -3.49
N ASN A 89 5.83 18.40 -4.24
CA ASN A 89 4.65 17.54 -4.36
C ASN A 89 5.02 16.03 -4.38
N PRO A 90 5.72 15.50 -3.36
CA PRO A 90 6.06 14.08 -3.35
C PRO A 90 4.79 13.20 -3.30
N PRO A 91 4.84 11.95 -3.81
CA PRO A 91 3.74 11.00 -3.68
C PRO A 91 3.32 10.78 -2.22
N ALA A 92 2.02 10.67 -1.99
CA ALA A 92 1.45 10.35 -0.69
C ALA A 92 1.27 8.84 -0.53
N ILE A 93 1.50 8.35 0.69
CA ILE A 93 1.09 7.01 1.10
C ILE A 93 -0.36 7.11 1.56
N VAL A 94 -1.23 6.28 0.98
CA VAL A 94 -2.67 6.24 1.26
C VAL A 94 -3.04 4.83 1.66
N ASP A 95 -3.83 4.71 2.72
CA ASP A 95 -4.48 3.46 3.09
C ASP A 95 -5.80 3.35 2.31
N PRO A 96 -5.90 2.45 1.31
CA PRO A 96 -7.18 2.22 0.64
C PRO A 96 -8.18 1.63 1.65
N GLN A 97 -9.35 2.27 1.75
CA GLN A 97 -10.47 1.86 2.61
C GLN A 97 -11.33 0.77 1.95
#